data_AF-A0A3N5UE82-F1
#
_entry.id   AF-A0A3N5UE82-F1
#
_cell.length_a   1.000
_cell.length_b   1.000
_cell.length_c   1.000
_cell.angle_alpha   90.00
_cell.angle_beta   90.00
_cell.angle_gamma   90.00
#
_symmetry.space_group_name_H-M   'P 1'
#
loop_
_entity.id
_entity.type
_entity.pdbx_description
1 polymer ?
#
loop_
_entity_poly.entity_id
_entity_poly.type
_entity_poly.pdbx_seq_one_letter_code
_entity_poly.pdbx_strand_id
1 'polypeptide(L)' 'MKQLLQNIKNGKSIVEDVPIPTPRAGQALVNVAASLVSAGTERMVVEFAEKSLVGKARSRPDLVKQVLDKARREGLVNT' A
#
# COMPACT_ATOMS: atom_id res chain seq x y z
N MET A 1 -8.92 6.32 18.54
CA MET A 1 -7.45 6.15 18.61
C MET A 1 -6.86 6.86 17.41
N LYS A 2 -5.70 7.49 17.56
CA LYS A 2 -5.07 8.21 16.44
C LYS A 2 -4.38 7.23 15.50
N GLN A 3 -4.57 7.42 14.20
CA GLN A 3 -3.94 6.62 13.16
C GLN A 3 -3.40 7.51 12.05
N LEU A 4 -2.18 7.22 11.59
CA LEU A 4 -1.60 7.83 10.39
C LEU A 4 -2.17 7.14 9.16
N LEU A 5 -2.87 7.89 8.31
CA LEU A 5 -3.42 7.43 7.04
C LEU A 5 -2.63 8.05 5.87
N GLN A 6 -2.27 7.23 4.89
CA GLN A 6 -1.54 7.69 3.72
C GLN A 6 -2.35 7.46 2.44
N ASN A 7 -2.57 8.54 1.70
CA ASN A 7 -3.24 8.49 0.42
C ASN A 7 -2.23 8.16 -0.69
N ILE A 8 -2.23 6.90 -1.12
CA ILE A 8 -1.31 6.39 -2.16
C ILE A 8 -1.53 7.05 -3.53
N LYS A 9 -2.67 7.71 -3.77
CA LYS A 9 -2.90 8.39 -5.05
C LYS A 9 -2.19 9.74 -5.16
N ASN A 10 -1.99 10.43 -4.03
CA ASN A 10 -1.44 11.80 -4.03
C ASN A 10 -0.36 12.05 -2.96
N GLY A 11 0.09 11.01 -2.25
CA GLY A 11 1.17 11.09 -1.26
C GLY A 11 0.80 11.76 0.06
N LYS A 12 -0.41 12.33 0.20
CA LYS A 12 -0.79 13.06 1.43
C LYS A 12 -0.92 12.10 2.62
N SER A 13 -0.40 12.52 3.76
CA SER A 13 -0.52 11.81 5.03
C SER A 13 -1.31 12.65 6.03
N ILE A 14 -2.26 12.03 6.72
CA ILE A 14 -3.13 12.68 7.71
C ILE A 14 -3.19 11.84 8.98
N VAL A 15 -3.33 12.48 10.15
CA VAL A 15 -3.58 11.79 11.41
C VAL A 15 -5.05 11.96 11.74
N GLU A 16 -5.76 10.84 11.79
CA GLU A 16 -7.21 10.81 12.02
C GLU A 16 -7.52 10.06 13.32
N ASP A 17 -8.60 10.46 13.98
CA ASP A 17 -9.17 9.70 15.09
C ASP A 17 -10.13 8.64 14.56
N VAL A 18 -9.79 7.38 14.79
CA VAL A 18 -10.54 6.21 14.30
C VAL A 18 -11.12 5.38 15.45
N PRO A 19 -12.17 4.59 15.21
CA PRO A 19 -12.69 3.64 16.20
C PRO A 19 -11.62 2.65 16.68
N ILE A 20 -11.69 2.25 17.94
CA ILE A 20 -10.82 1.21 18.49
C ILE A 20 -11.28 -0.14 17.90
N PRO A 21 -10.37 -0.96 17.34
CA PRO A 21 -10.73 -2.24 16.76
C PRO A 21 -11.15 -3.26 17.83
N THR A 22 -12.18 -4.04 17.52
CA THR A 22 -12.66 -5.13 18.38
C THR A 22 -12.02 -6.46 17.93
N PRO A 23 -11.17 -7.10 18.76
CA PRO A 23 -10.56 -8.37 18.38
C PRO A 23 -11.59 -9.49 18.28
N ARG A 24 -11.40 -10.39 17.32
CA ARG A 24 -12.17 -11.64 17.17
C ARG A 24 -11.42 -12.83 17.79
N ALA A 25 -12.04 -14.01 17.79
CA ALA A 25 -11.38 -15.24 18.23
C ALA A 25 -10.03 -15.42 17.52
N GLY A 26 -8.97 -15.64 18.30
CA GLY A 26 -7.59 -15.76 17.81
C GLY A 26 -6.85 -14.44 17.58
N GLN A 27 -7.40 -13.29 17.96
CA GLN A 27 -6.75 -11.98 17.82
C GLN A 27 -6.48 -11.35 19.20
N ALA A 28 -5.51 -10.44 19.24
CA ALA A 28 -5.21 -9.61 20.41
C ALA A 28 -5.32 -8.13 20.04
N LEU A 29 -5.87 -7.32 20.96
CA LEU A 29 -5.81 -5.87 20.89
C LEU A 29 -4.55 -5.39 21.60
N VAL A 30 -3.69 -4.66 20.88
CA VAL A 30 -2.42 -4.16 21.40
C VAL A 30 -2.53 -2.66 21.68
N ASN A 31 -2.19 -2.24 22.89
CA ASN A 31 -2.05 -0.83 23.22
C ASN A 31 -0.64 -0.34 22.86
N VAL A 32 -0.55 0.52 21.85
CA VAL A 32 0.73 1.05 21.33
C VAL A 32 1.16 2.24 22.20
N ALA A 33 2.26 2.07 22.95
CA ALA A 33 2.81 3.14 23.80
C ALA A 33 3.62 4.19 23.01
N ALA A 34 4.29 3.76 21.94
CA ALA A 34 5.07 4.62 21.06
C ALA A 34 5.12 4.06 19.65
N SER A 35 5.22 4.94 18.66
CA SER A 35 5.40 4.61 17.24
C SER A 35 6.39 5.58 16.62
N LEU A 36 7.17 5.12 15.64
CA LEU A 36 8.12 5.94 14.89
C LEU A 36 7.83 5.85 13.39
N VAL A 37 8.19 6.91 12.68
CA VAL A 37 8.07 7.04 11.23
C VAL A 37 9.47 7.06 10.64
N SER A 38 9.72 6.24 9.64
CA SER A 38 11.06 5.80 9.26
C SER A 38 11.74 6.54 8.11
N ALA A 39 11.41 7.76 7.70
CA ALA A 39 11.99 8.47 6.54
C ALA A 39 12.11 7.69 5.20
N GLY A 40 12.95 6.65 5.10
CA GLY A 40 13.17 5.83 3.91
C GLY A 40 11.93 5.07 3.44
N THR A 41 11.16 4.43 4.32
CA THR A 41 9.95 3.68 3.90
C THR A 41 8.86 4.63 3.42
N GLU A 42 8.65 5.72 4.15
CA GLU A 42 7.64 6.73 3.84
C GLU A 42 7.97 7.46 2.55
N ARG A 43 9.25 7.82 2.36
CA ARG A 43 9.74 8.37 1.11
C ARG A 43 9.54 7.41 -0.05
N MET A 44 9.81 6.12 0.14
CA MET A 44 9.58 5.11 -0.90
C MET A 44 8.09 5.05 -1.30
N VAL A 45 7.17 5.10 -0.34
CA VAL A 45 5.72 5.09 -0.66
C VAL A 45 5.29 6.36 -1.40
N VAL A 46 5.78 7.53 -1.00
CA VAL A 46 5.48 8.80 -1.68
C VAL A 46 6.07 8.81 -3.09
N GLU A 47 7.35 8.45 -3.26
CA GLU A 47 7.99 8.38 -4.58
C GLU A 47 7.30 7.37 -5.51
N PHE A 48 6.78 6.27 -4.97
CA PHE A 48 5.96 5.34 -5.75
C PHE A 48 4.61 5.95 -6.12
N ALA A 49 3.92 6.61 -5.18
CA ALA A 49 2.63 7.25 -5.39
C ALA A 49 2.67 8.28 -6.53
N GLU A 50 3.69 9.14 -6.52
CA GLU A 50 3.89 10.24 -7.48
C GLU A 50 4.24 9.78 -8.91
N LYS A 51 4.72 8.53 -9.09
CA LYS A 51 5.04 8.00 -10.43
C LYS A 51 3.78 7.85 -11.30
N SER A 52 3.94 8.18 -12.59
CA SER A 52 2.98 7.80 -13.63
C SER A 52 2.85 6.27 -13.73
N LEU A 53 1.81 5.77 -14.39
CA LEU A 53 1.64 4.32 -14.61
C LEU A 53 2.86 3.70 -15.30
N VAL A 54 3.44 4.39 -16.28
CA VAL A 54 4.67 3.96 -16.95
C VAL A 54 5.85 3.94 -15.97
N GLY A 55 5.98 4.96 -15.12
CA GLY A 55 7.01 5.00 -14.07
C GLY A 55 6.86 3.86 -13.06
N LYS A 56 5.63 3.54 -12.67
CA LYS A 56 5.30 2.41 -11.78
C LYS A 56 5.67 1.08 -12.44
N ALA A 57 5.28 0.88 -13.70
CA ALA A 57 5.63 -0.30 -14.50
C ALA A 57 7.15 -0.50 -14.63
N ARG A 58 7.89 0.59 -14.90
CA ARG A 58 9.37 0.55 -14.96
C ARG A 58 10.02 0.23 -13.61
N SER A 59 9.42 0.66 -12.50
CA SER A 59 9.93 0.36 -11.16
C SER A 59 9.70 -1.08 -10.72
N ARG A 60 8.73 -1.77 -11.33
CA ARG A 60 8.35 -3.16 -11.04
C ARG A 60 8.16 -3.96 -12.34
N PRO A 61 9.24 -4.16 -13.13
CA PRO A 61 9.16 -4.88 -14.39
C PRO A 61 8.80 -6.37 -14.19
N ASP A 62 9.08 -6.92 -13.01
CA ASP A 62 8.65 -8.23 -12.55
C ASP A 62 7.12 -8.38 -12.61
N LEU A 63 6.38 -7.39 -12.10
CA LEU A 63 4.92 -7.39 -12.11
C LEU A 63 4.38 -7.21 -13.52
N VAL A 64 5.04 -6.42 -14.36
CA VAL A 64 4.67 -6.28 -15.79
C VAL A 64 4.81 -7.63 -16.49
N LYS A 65 5.91 -8.35 -16.26
CA LYS A 65 6.12 -9.69 -16.81
C LYS A 65 5.05 -10.67 -16.32
N GLN A 66 4.71 -10.63 -15.03
CA GLN A 66 3.64 -11.46 -14.47
C GLN A 66 2.29 -11.22 -15.14
N VAL A 67 1.96 -9.95 -15.44
CA VAL A 67 0.74 -9.60 -16.18
C VAL A 67 0.77 -10.14 -17.60
N LEU A 68 1.91 -10.02 -18.30
CA LEU A 68 2.07 -10.56 -19.66
C LEU A 68 1.99 -12.10 -19.69
N ASP A 69 2.61 -12.77 -18.72
CA ASP A 69 2.57 -14.21 -18.58
C ASP A 69 1.16 -14.71 -18.23
N LYS A 70 0.40 -13.94 -17.45
CA LYS A 70 -1.01 -14.21 -17.18
C LYS A 70 -1.86 -14.03 -18.44
N ALA A 71 -1.70 -12.91 -19.14
CA ALA A 71 -2.42 -12.63 -20.38
C ALA A 71 -2.14 -13.67 -21.48
N ARG A 72 -0.91 -14.18 -21.55
CA ARG A 72 -0.55 -15.25 -22.49
C ARG A 72 -1.22 -16.59 -22.16
N ARG A 73 -1.38 -16.90 -20.87
CA ARG A 73 -1.97 -18.18 -20.43
C ARG A 73 -3.50 -18.17 -20.46
N GLU A 74 -4.10 -17.05 -20.08
CA GLU A 74 -5.55 -16.96 -19.82
C GLU A 74 -6.28 -16.12 -20.89
N GLY A 75 -5.56 -15.46 -21.79
CA GLY A 75 -6.11 -14.44 -22.67
C GLY A 75 -6.22 -13.07 -21.97
N LEU A 76 -6.54 -12.03 -22.75
CA LEU A 76 -6.68 -10.64 -22.23
C LEU A 76 -8.05 -10.37 -21.62
N VAL A 77 -9.04 -11.17 -22.00
CA VAL A 77 -10.43 -11.04 -21.56
C VAL A 77 -10.81 -12.39 -20.96
N ASN A 78 -11.29 -12.37 -19.72
CA ASN A 78 -11.94 -13.55 -19.15
C ASN A 78 -13.18 -13.82 -20.01
N THR A 79 -13.11 -14.86 -20.83
CA THR A 79 -14.26 -15.40 -21.56
C THR A 79 -14.72 -16.69 -20.89
#